data_AF-A0AA38M6W4-F1
#
_entry.id   AF-A0AA38M6W4-F1
#
_cell.length_a   1.000
_cell.length_b   1.000
_cell.length_c   1.000
_cell.angle_alpha   90.00
_cell.angle_beta   90.00
_cell.angle_gamma   90.00
#
_symmetry.space_group_name_H-M   'P 1'
#
loop_
_entity.id
_entity.type
_entity.pdbx_description
1 polymer ?
#
loop_
_entity_poly.entity_id
_entity_poly.type
_entity_poly.pdbx_seq_one_letter_code
_entity_poly.pdbx_strand_id
1 'polypeptide(L)'
;MENISDHRLVHCKLNVEVYKRPPTTFYVRDYNMFMANEFQFDANSVNWMNVDILDNIQDKIKFLNDAITILFDIHAPLKLVKPKIRKYRPYITEAIKDMIKLKRKAYQKYKASGLENHRSYYKELCNIINEAIKREKIAYMKHRIKTTNKRPQEL
;
A
#
# COMPACT_ATOMS: atom_id res chain seq x y z
N MET A 1 9.94 -35.64 -33.49
CA MET A 1 9.52 -34.47 -32.70
C MET A 1 8.07 -34.72 -32.31
N GLU A 2 7.84 -34.98 -31.03
CA GLU A 2 6.53 -35.35 -30.49
C GLU A 2 5.58 -34.15 -30.53
N ASN A 3 4.36 -34.38 -31.02
CA ASN A 3 3.29 -33.40 -30.97
C ASN A 3 2.79 -33.29 -29.53
N ILE A 4 2.92 -32.10 -28.95
CA ILE A 4 2.52 -31.81 -27.56
C ILE A 4 0.98 -31.67 -27.45
N SER A 5 0.26 -31.54 -28.57
CA SER A 5 -1.21 -31.46 -28.64
C SER A 5 -1.72 -31.92 -30.02
N ASP A 6 -2.98 -32.35 -30.06
CA ASP A 6 -3.82 -32.59 -31.24
C ASP A 6 -4.23 -31.29 -31.98
N HIS A 7 -3.99 -30.12 -31.38
CA HIS A 7 -4.26 -28.81 -31.98
C HIS A 7 -2.99 -28.09 -32.43
N ARG A 8 -3.10 -27.35 -33.55
CA ARG A 8 -2.03 -26.46 -34.04
C ARG A 8 -2.04 -25.14 -33.28
N LEU A 9 -0.87 -24.70 -32.81
CA LEU A 9 -0.70 -23.34 -32.28
C LEU A 9 -0.90 -22.32 -33.41
N VAL A 10 -1.88 -21.44 -33.25
CA VAL A 10 -2.09 -20.29 -34.14
C VAL A 10 -1.73 -19.02 -33.36
N HIS A 11 -0.91 -18.15 -33.95
CA HIS A 11 -0.57 -16.86 -33.36
C HIS A 11 -0.75 -15.74 -34.39
N CYS A 12 -1.01 -14.52 -33.89
CA CYS A 12 -0.97 -13.30 -34.70
C CYS A 12 -0.15 -12.24 -33.96
N LYS A 13 0.52 -11.37 -34.71
CA LYS A 13 1.27 -10.23 -34.16
C LYS A 13 0.45 -8.98 -34.41
N LEU A 14 -0.06 -8.38 -33.33
CA LEU A 14 -0.81 -7.13 -33.40
C LEU A 14 0.14 -5.98 -33.04
N ASN A 15 0.11 -4.91 -33.85
CA ASN A 15 0.82 -3.68 -33.52
C ASN A 15 -0.17 -2.72 -32.88
N VAL A 16 -0.21 -2.71 -31.54
CA VAL A 16 -1.16 -1.92 -30.75
C VAL A 16 -0.37 -0.95 -29.89
N GLU A 17 -0.69 0.34 -30.00
CA GLU A 17 -0.18 1.35 -29.08
C GLU A 17 -0.90 1.20 -27.73
N VAL A 18 -0.20 0.64 -26.75
CA VAL A 18 -0.72 0.53 -25.38
C VAL A 18 -0.28 1.77 -24.60
N TYR A 19 -1.21 2.68 -24.35
CA TYR A 19 -0.98 3.80 -23.43
C TYR A 19 -0.77 3.28 -22.01
N LYS A 20 0.48 3.34 -21.53
CA LYS A 20 0.80 3.05 -20.13
C LYS A 20 0.60 4.32 -19.31
N ARG A 21 -0.34 4.28 -18.36
CA ARG A 21 -0.47 5.38 -17.39
C ARG A 21 0.87 5.58 -16.68
N PRO A 22 1.39 6.82 -16.58
CA PRO A 22 2.61 7.07 -15.84
C PRO A 22 2.41 6.62 -14.38
N PRO A 23 3.43 6.00 -13.76
CA PRO A 23 3.33 5.62 -12.37
C PRO A 23 3.11 6.88 -11.53
N THR A 24 2.09 6.88 -10.68
CA THR A 24 1.91 7.94 -9.68
C THR A 24 3.12 7.90 -8.76
N THR A 25 3.77 9.03 -8.51
CA THR A 25 4.87 9.15 -7.56
C THR A 25 4.58 10.26 -6.57
N PHE A 26 4.99 10.10 -5.33
CA PHE A 26 4.89 11.13 -4.31
C PHE A 26 6.11 11.08 -3.38
N TYR A 27 6.42 12.20 -2.75
CA TYR A 27 7.50 12.29 -1.78
C TYR A 27 7.00 11.94 -0.38
N VAL A 28 7.80 11.21 0.38
CA VAL A 28 7.61 10.98 1.81
C VAL A 28 8.93 11.18 2.54
N ARG A 29 8.87 11.53 3.81
CA ARG A 29 10.04 11.56 4.70
C ARG A 29 10.50 10.12 4.99
N ASP A 30 11.77 9.82 4.78
CA ASP A 30 12.35 8.49 5.05
C ASP A 30 12.82 8.40 6.52
N TYR A 31 12.08 7.66 7.34
CA TYR A 31 12.42 7.45 8.76
C TYR A 31 13.17 6.15 9.04
N ASN A 32 13.59 5.39 8.02
CA ASN A 32 14.20 4.07 8.24
C ASN A 32 15.51 4.11 9.04
N MET A 33 16.27 5.21 8.94
CA MET A 33 17.51 5.44 9.68
C MET A 33 17.40 6.64 10.63
N PHE A 34 16.19 7.00 11.04
CA PHE A 34 15.98 8.14 11.93
C PHE A 34 16.53 7.84 13.33
N MET A 35 17.55 8.60 13.74
CA MET A 35 18.16 8.48 15.07
C MET A 35 17.63 9.59 15.98
N ALA A 36 16.70 9.22 16.87
CA ALA A 36 16.00 10.18 17.73
C ALA A 36 16.95 11.03 18.61
N ASN A 37 18.03 10.42 19.12
CA ASN A 37 19.01 11.13 19.96
C ASN A 37 19.78 12.19 19.16
N GLU A 38 20.16 11.90 17.93
CA GLU A 38 20.86 12.85 17.05
C GLU A 38 19.93 14.00 16.64
N PHE A 39 18.69 13.66 16.26
CA PHE A 39 17.67 14.67 15.98
C PHE A 39 17.44 15.59 17.18
N GLN A 40 17.36 15.04 18.39
CA GLN A 40 17.16 15.84 19.59
C GLN A 40 18.37 16.72 19.90
N PHE A 41 19.59 16.21 19.69
CA PHE A 41 20.81 17.00 19.84
C PHE A 41 20.85 18.18 18.87
N ASP A 42 20.58 17.95 17.59
CA ASP A 42 20.58 19.00 16.56
C ASP A 42 19.42 19.98 16.76
N ALA A 43 18.24 19.49 17.17
CA ALA A 43 17.11 20.35 17.52
C ALA A 43 17.42 21.25 18.71
N ASN A 44 18.10 20.75 19.74
CA ASN A 44 18.52 21.57 20.89
C ASN A 44 19.61 22.59 20.53
N SER A 45 20.36 22.34 19.45
CA SER A 45 21.42 23.24 18.96
C SER A 45 20.88 24.43 18.16
N VAL A 46 19.61 24.39 17.73
CA VAL A 46 18.95 25.53 17.09
C VAL A 46 18.72 26.64 18.11
N ASN A 47 19.09 27.88 17.76
CA ASN A 47 18.81 29.05 18.60
C ASN A 47 17.32 29.43 18.52
N TRP A 48 16.48 28.75 19.29
CA TRP A 48 15.04 28.99 19.35
C TRP A 48 14.65 30.37 19.86
N MET A 49 15.54 31.07 20.58
CA MET A 49 15.29 32.42 21.09
C MET A 49 15.04 33.42 19.96
N ASN A 50 15.51 33.14 18.74
CA ASN A 50 15.20 33.95 17.56
C ASN A 50 13.69 34.08 17.32
N VAL A 51 12.87 33.10 17.69
CA VAL A 51 11.40 33.20 17.58
C VAL A 51 10.85 34.31 18.46
N ASP A 52 11.43 34.54 19.64
CA ASP A 52 10.98 35.57 20.56
C ASP A 52 11.47 36.95 20.14
N ILE A 53 12.72 37.04 19.64
CA ILE A 53 13.41 38.29 19.27
C ILE A 53 12.88 38.91 17.98
N LEU A 54 12.42 38.12 17.01
CA LEU A 54 11.91 38.66 15.75
C LEU A 54 10.68 39.55 15.99
N ASP A 55 10.55 40.67 15.29
CA ASP A 55 9.44 41.62 15.51
C ASP A 55 8.17 41.20 14.77
N ASN A 56 8.33 40.64 13.57
CA ASN A 56 7.23 40.30 12.68
C ASN A 56 6.79 38.84 12.87
N ILE A 57 5.48 38.63 13.06
CA ILE A 57 4.89 37.29 13.16
C ILE A 57 5.20 36.41 11.93
N GLN A 58 5.28 37.01 10.74
CA GLN A 58 5.58 36.28 9.52
C GLN A 58 7.01 35.72 9.52
N ASP A 59 7.96 36.50 10.06
CA ASP A 59 9.36 36.10 10.15
C ASP A 59 9.55 35.03 11.23
N LYS A 60 8.80 35.10 12.33
CA LYS A 60 8.75 34.02 13.35
C LYS A 60 8.28 32.71 12.74
N ILE A 61 7.17 32.74 12.02
CA ILE A 61 6.60 31.55 11.35
C ILE A 61 7.59 30.99 10.34
N LYS A 62 8.21 31.87 9.55
CA LYS A 62 9.22 31.47 8.56
C LYS A 62 10.42 30.79 9.22
N PHE A 63 11.02 31.42 10.23
CA PHE A 63 12.14 30.83 10.97
C PHE A 63 11.80 29.45 11.53
N LEU A 64 10.64 29.32 12.17
CA LEU A 64 10.20 28.05 12.74
C LEU A 64 10.04 26.96 11.67
N ASN A 65 9.37 27.28 10.57
CA ASN A 65 9.19 26.33 9.47
C ASN A 65 10.53 25.93 8.84
N ASP A 66 11.43 26.89 8.62
CA ASP A 66 12.73 26.64 8.00
C ASP A 66 13.60 25.77 8.92
N ALA A 67 13.68 26.09 10.22
CA ALA A 67 14.44 25.32 11.20
C ALA A 67 13.94 23.87 11.30
N ILE A 68 12.62 23.67 11.42
CA ILE A 68 12.02 22.33 11.48
C ILE A 68 12.24 21.58 10.17
N THR A 69 12.09 22.24 9.03
CA THR A 69 12.28 21.63 7.71
C THR A 69 13.72 21.16 7.54
N ILE A 70 14.70 21.97 7.90
CA ILE A 70 16.12 21.63 7.84
C ILE A 70 16.43 20.42 8.72
N LEU A 71 15.95 20.41 9.97
CA LEU A 71 16.13 19.26 10.88
C LEU A 71 15.58 17.97 10.24
N PHE A 72 14.38 18.02 9.66
CA PHE A 72 13.83 16.85 8.98
C PHE A 72 14.53 16.53 7.65
N ASP A 73 15.09 17.50 6.93
CA ASP A 73 15.88 17.24 5.72
C ASP A 73 17.17 16.47 6.05
N ILE A 74 17.78 16.74 7.21
CA ILE A 74 18.97 16.05 7.70
C ILE A 74 18.60 14.63 8.19
N HIS A 75 17.65 14.50 9.11
CA HIS A 75 17.41 13.24 9.82
C HIS A 75 16.35 12.35 9.16
N ALA A 76 15.47 12.90 8.32
CA ALA A 76 14.40 12.18 7.63
C ALA A 76 14.21 12.71 6.19
N PRO A 77 15.22 12.59 5.32
CA PRO A 77 15.19 13.23 4.00
C PRO A 77 13.98 12.79 3.17
N LEU A 78 13.53 13.68 2.29
CA LEU A 78 12.46 13.36 1.35
C LEU A 78 12.93 12.30 0.35
N LYS A 79 12.11 11.27 0.20
CA LYS A 79 12.32 10.16 -0.71
C LYS A 79 11.15 10.05 -1.66
N LEU A 80 11.48 9.96 -2.95
CA LEU A 80 10.48 9.67 -3.98
C LEU A 80 10.02 8.23 -3.85
N VAL A 81 8.74 8.03 -3.57
CA VAL A 81 8.14 6.70 -3.49
C VAL A 81 7.21 6.49 -4.67
N LYS A 82 7.41 5.34 -5.31
CA LYS A 82 6.50 4.79 -6.31
C LYS A 82 5.55 3.84 -5.58
N PRO A 83 4.30 4.23 -5.28
CA PRO A 83 3.32 3.29 -4.77
C PRO A 83 3.27 2.07 -5.67
N LYS A 84 3.39 0.87 -5.07
CA LYS A 84 3.03 -0.34 -5.78
C LYS A 84 1.55 -0.23 -6.10
N ILE A 85 1.21 -0.02 -7.38
CA ILE A 85 -0.18 -0.04 -7.85
C ILE A 85 -0.72 -1.42 -7.49
N ARG A 86 -1.47 -1.50 -6.39
CA ARG A 86 -2.24 -2.70 -6.07
C ARG A 86 -3.32 -2.76 -7.14
N LYS A 87 -3.24 -3.75 -8.03
CA LYS A 87 -4.31 -4.03 -8.99
C LYS A 87 -5.63 -3.99 -8.23
N TYR A 88 -6.56 -3.14 -8.66
CA TYR A 88 -7.87 -3.07 -8.06
C TYR A 88 -8.48 -4.49 -8.08
N ARG A 89 -8.94 -4.96 -6.91
CA ARG A 89 -9.51 -6.29 -6.75
C ARG A 89 -11.02 -6.15 -6.53
N PRO A 90 -11.81 -6.06 -7.61
CA PRO A 90 -13.26 -5.82 -7.53
C PRO A 90 -14.02 -6.92 -6.78
N TYR A 91 -13.48 -8.13 -6.75
CA TYR A 91 -14.01 -9.27 -6.01
C TYR A 91 -13.71 -9.22 -4.49
N ILE A 92 -13.08 -8.16 -3.99
CA ILE A 92 -12.94 -7.91 -2.54
C ILE A 92 -14.09 -7.00 -2.12
N THR A 93 -15.21 -7.64 -1.79
CA THR A 93 -16.43 -6.98 -1.31
C THR A 93 -16.26 -6.42 0.11
N GLU A 94 -17.18 -5.57 0.55
CA GLU A 94 -17.14 -5.02 1.91
C GLU A 94 -17.22 -6.13 2.98
N ALA A 95 -18.03 -7.16 2.72
CA ALA A 95 -18.10 -8.36 3.57
C ALA A 95 -16.71 -9.05 3.72
N ILE A 96 -15.94 -9.17 2.63
CA ILE A 96 -14.56 -9.69 2.73
C ILE A 96 -13.67 -8.76 3.55
N LYS A 97 -13.82 -7.44 3.44
CA LYS A 97 -13.06 -6.51 4.27
C LYS A 97 -13.39 -6.67 5.75
N ASP A 98 -14.66 -6.88 6.10
CA ASP A 98 -15.07 -7.11 7.48
C ASP A 98 -14.54 -8.44 8.03
N MET A 99 -14.55 -9.50 7.22
CA MET A 99 -13.89 -10.76 7.59
C MET A 99 -12.38 -10.57 7.81
N ILE A 100 -11.71 -9.77 6.96
CA ILE A 100 -10.28 -9.43 7.14
C ILE A 100 -10.06 -8.66 8.45
N LYS A 101 -10.94 -7.73 8.83
CA LYS A 101 -10.88 -7.02 10.12
C LYS A 101 -11.01 -8.01 11.28
N LEU A 102 -11.97 -8.93 11.22
CA LEU A 102 -12.17 -9.98 12.22
C LEU A 102 -10.93 -10.86 12.37
N LYS A 103 -10.35 -11.32 11.25
CA LYS A 103 -9.11 -12.09 11.24
C LYS A 103 -7.94 -11.35 11.91
N ARG A 104 -7.81 -10.04 11.68
CA ARG A 104 -6.75 -9.24 12.32
C ARG A 104 -6.93 -9.18 13.83
N LYS A 105 -8.16 -8.98 14.32
CA LYS A 105 -8.47 -9.04 15.76
C LYS A 105 -8.14 -10.40 16.36
N ALA A 106 -8.52 -11.49 15.68
CA ALA A 106 -8.20 -12.85 16.11
C ALA A 106 -6.68 -13.10 16.18
N TYR A 107 -5.92 -12.59 15.19
CA TYR A 107 -4.46 -12.68 15.19
C TYR A 107 -3.82 -11.93 16.36
N GLN A 108 -4.26 -10.70 16.63
CA GLN A 108 -3.80 -9.92 17.78
C GLN A 108 -4.09 -10.65 19.09
N LYS A 109 -5.31 -11.21 19.23
CA LYS A 109 -5.69 -12.01 20.41
C LYS A 109 -4.81 -13.25 20.57
N TYR A 110 -4.57 -14.00 19.50
CA TYR A 110 -3.65 -15.14 19.52
C TYR A 110 -2.23 -14.72 19.91
N LYS A 111 -1.72 -13.61 19.37
CA LYS A 111 -0.38 -13.10 19.70
C LYS A 111 -0.24 -12.68 21.16
N ALA A 112 -1.28 -12.10 21.74
CA ALA A 112 -1.27 -11.71 23.16
C ALA A 112 -1.43 -12.91 24.10
N SER A 113 -2.29 -13.87 23.75
CA SER A 113 -2.67 -14.98 24.64
C SER A 113 -1.77 -16.22 24.53
N GLY A 114 -1.21 -16.51 23.36
CA GLY A 114 -0.41 -17.71 23.10
C GLY A 114 -1.19 -19.03 23.06
N LEU A 115 -2.51 -19.03 23.31
CA LEU A 115 -3.31 -20.25 23.46
C LEU A 115 -3.63 -20.93 22.12
N GLU A 116 -3.67 -22.26 22.11
CA GLU A 116 -3.94 -23.05 20.89
C GLU A 116 -5.36 -22.86 20.35
N ASN A 117 -6.36 -22.68 21.22
CA ASN A 117 -7.73 -22.40 20.79
C ASN A 117 -7.83 -21.09 19.98
N HIS A 118 -7.10 -20.04 20.39
CA HIS A 118 -7.04 -18.77 19.69
C HIS A 118 -6.27 -18.87 18.37
N ARG A 119 -5.25 -19.75 18.33
CA ARG A 119 -4.55 -20.10 17.09
C ARG A 119 -5.46 -20.82 16.10
N SER A 120 -6.21 -21.83 16.56
CA SER A 120 -7.16 -22.59 15.75
C SER A 120 -8.25 -21.69 15.19
N TYR A 121 -8.86 -20.84 16.02
CA TYR A 121 -9.84 -19.86 15.58
C TYR A 121 -9.30 -18.90 14.51
N TYR A 122 -8.07 -18.38 14.69
CA TYR A 122 -7.42 -17.56 13.66
C TYR A 122 -7.21 -18.33 12.33
N LYS A 123 -6.79 -19.60 12.39
CA LYS A 123 -6.61 -20.45 11.20
C LYS A 123 -7.93 -20.73 10.48
N GLU A 124 -9.00 -21.01 11.22
CA GLU A 124 -10.34 -21.19 10.67
C GLU A 124 -10.77 -19.95 9.88
N LEU A 125 -10.61 -18.76 10.46
CA LEU A 125 -10.89 -17.49 9.78
C LEU A 125 -10.04 -17.32 8.51
N CYS A 126 -8.77 -17.75 8.51
CA CYS A 126 -7.93 -17.71 7.31
C CYS A 126 -8.53 -18.58 6.19
N ASN A 127 -8.93 -19.80 6.51
CA ASN A 127 -9.52 -20.74 5.55
C ASN A 127 -10.84 -20.21 4.99
N ILE A 128 -11.73 -19.73 5.87
CA ILE A 128 -13.03 -19.15 5.49
C ILE A 128 -12.83 -17.96 4.54
N ILE A 129 -11.89 -17.05 4.85
CA ILE A 129 -11.60 -15.89 4.01
C ILE A 129 -11.02 -16.29 2.66
N ASN A 130 -10.10 -17.26 2.63
CA ASN A 130 -9.52 -17.73 1.38
C ASN A 130 -10.60 -18.31 0.45
N GLU A 131 -11.51 -19.13 0.99
CA GLU A 131 -12.63 -19.69 0.23
C GLU A 131 -13.64 -18.61 -0.18
N ALA A 132 -13.93 -17.63 0.68
CA ALA A 132 -14.80 -16.51 0.32
C ALA A 132 -14.21 -15.67 -0.83
N ILE A 133 -12.92 -15.32 -0.75
CA ILE A 133 -12.23 -14.59 -1.82
C ILE A 133 -12.23 -15.40 -3.12
N LYS A 134 -12.01 -16.71 -3.05
CA LYS A 134 -12.04 -17.61 -4.22
C LYS A 134 -13.43 -17.62 -4.86
N ARG A 135 -14.49 -17.77 -4.06
CA ARG A 135 -15.88 -17.74 -4.53
C ARG A 135 -16.24 -16.41 -5.17
N GLU A 136 -15.96 -15.29 -4.51
CA GLU A 136 -16.23 -13.95 -5.05
C GLU A 136 -15.45 -13.69 -6.33
N LYS A 137 -14.19 -14.14 -6.41
CA LYS A 137 -13.40 -14.02 -7.63
C LYS A 137 -14.04 -14.80 -8.78
N ILE A 138 -14.49 -16.02 -8.56
CA ILE A 138 -15.19 -16.83 -9.57
C ILE A 138 -16.50 -16.15 -9.99
N ALA A 139 -17.31 -15.69 -9.03
CA ALA A 139 -18.57 -15.02 -9.28
C ALA A 139 -18.38 -13.75 -10.11
N TYR A 140 -17.41 -12.91 -9.73
CA TYR A 140 -17.04 -11.70 -10.45
C TYR A 140 -16.60 -12.00 -11.89
N MET A 141 -15.73 -13.00 -12.10
CA MET A 141 -15.28 -13.36 -13.44
C MET A 141 -16.43 -13.90 -14.30
N LYS A 142 -17.30 -14.76 -13.75
CA LYS A 142 -18.50 -15.25 -14.43
C LYS A 142 -19.44 -14.10 -14.81
N HIS A 143 -19.68 -13.17 -13.88
CA HIS A 143 -20.50 -11.99 -14.12
C HIS A 143 -19.91 -11.11 -15.22
N ARG A 144 -18.60 -10.83 -15.17
CA ARG A 144 -17.91 -10.08 -16.22
C ARG A 144 -18.09 -10.73 -17.58
N ILE A 145 -17.80 -12.02 -17.72
CA ILE A 145 -17.94 -12.73 -19.00
C ILE A 145 -19.37 -12.61 -19.54
N LYS A 146 -20.38 -12.75 -18.69
CA LYS A 146 -21.80 -12.61 -19.09
C LYS A 146 -22.18 -11.18 -19.49
N THR A 147 -21.68 -10.18 -18.78
CA THR A 147 -22.03 -8.76 -19.01
C THR A 147 -21.22 -8.11 -20.13
N THR A 148 -19.99 -8.59 -20.36
CA THR A 148 -19.22 -8.21 -21.55
C THR A 148 -19.63 -9.07 -22.74
N ASN A 149 -20.76 -8.73 -23.38
CA ASN A 149 -21.04 -9.09 -24.78
C ASN A 149 -20.14 -8.32 -25.78
N LYS A 150 -18.98 -7.84 -25.35
CA LYS A 150 -17.98 -7.13 -26.16
C LYS A 150 -16.63 -7.82 -26.03
N ARG A 151 -15.95 -7.93 -27.17
CA ARG A 151 -14.85 -8.85 -27.47
C ARG A 151 -13.71 -8.82 -26.43
N PRO A 152 -12.94 -9.91 -26.27
CA PRO A 152 -11.90 -10.06 -25.23
C PRO A 152 -10.70 -9.09 -25.30
N GLN A 153 -10.74 -8.02 -26.09
CA GLN A 153 -9.60 -7.16 -26.43
C GLN A 153 -9.42 -5.94 -25.51
N GLU A 154 -10.26 -5.72 -24.50
CA GLU A 154 -10.18 -4.55 -23.59
C GLU A 154 -9.84 -4.94 -22.13
N LEU A 155 -9.03 -5.99 -21.94
CA LEU A 155 -8.54 -6.45 -20.63
C LEU A 155 -7.05 -6.18 -20.41
#